data_AF-A0A251XFJ4-F1
#
_entry.id   AF-A0A251XFJ4-F1
#
_cell.length_a   1.000
_cell.length_b   1.000
_cell.length_c   1.000
_cell.angle_alpha   90.00
_cell.angle_beta   90.00
_cell.angle_gamma   90.00
#
_symmetry.space_group_name_H-M   'P 1'
#
loop_
_entity.id
_entity.type
_entity.pdbx_description
1 polymer ?
#
loop_
_entity_poly.entity_id
_entity_poly.type
_entity_poly.pdbx_seq_one_letter_code
_entity_poly.pdbx_strand_id
1 'polypeptide(L)'
;MLATDPYANENSRRRFPELTYVDTWQEAARDADAVMVLTEWKQYRAIDPAELKAIVTTPVIVDGRNCLDPVAWRAAGWRYRGMGRP
;
A
#
# COMPACT_ATOMS: atom_id res chain seq x y z
N MET A 1 -6.36 10.10 5.31
CA MET A 1 -5.47 9.13 4.61
C MET A 1 -4.24 8.96 5.47
N LEU A 2 -3.86 7.72 5.76
CA LEU A 2 -2.60 7.40 6.44
C LEU A 2 -1.55 7.06 5.38
N ALA A 3 -0.34 7.57 5.54
CA ALA A 3 0.77 7.32 4.65
C ALA A 3 1.98 6.83 5.45
N THR A 4 2.79 6.00 4.81
CA THR A 4 4.09 5.59 5.34
C THR A 4 5.09 5.58 4.18
N ASP A 5 6.30 6.07 4.44
CA ASP A 5 7.47 5.84 3.62
C ASP A 5 8.67 5.66 4.55
N PRO A 6 9.43 4.55 4.45
CA PRO A 6 10.38 4.18 5.50
C PRO A 6 11.67 5.00 5.42
N TYR A 7 11.81 5.84 4.39
CA TYR A 7 12.94 6.73 4.19
C TYR A 7 12.53 8.20 4.03
N ALA A 8 11.25 8.49 3.76
CA ALA A 8 10.80 9.83 3.41
C ALA A 8 9.77 10.45 4.37
N ASN A 9 9.25 9.71 5.36
CA ASN A 9 8.19 10.21 6.27
C ASN A 9 8.41 11.65 6.76
N GLU A 10 9.60 11.99 7.28
CA GLU A 10 9.86 13.34 7.80
C GLU A 10 9.89 14.41 6.69
N ASN A 11 10.54 14.11 5.56
CA ASN A 11 10.60 15.03 4.42
C ASN A 11 9.19 15.26 3.84
N SER A 12 8.46 14.17 3.61
CA SER A 12 7.08 14.21 3.11
C SER A 12 6.17 15.01 4.05
N ARG A 13 6.29 14.84 5.38
CA ARG A 13 5.52 15.62 6.36
C ARG A 13 5.77 17.12 6.28
N ARG A 14 7.01 17.55 5.98
CA ARG A 14 7.31 18.98 5.77
C ARG A 14 6.66 19.52 4.50
N ARG A 15 6.53 18.68 3.47
CA ARG A 15 5.97 19.08 2.17
C ARG A 15 4.44 19.02 2.11
N PHE A 16 3.85 18.02 2.78
CA PHE A 16 2.42 17.72 2.80
C PHE A 16 1.94 17.52 4.24
N PRO A 17 1.95 18.58 5.07
CA PRO A 17 1.61 18.49 6.50
C PRO A 17 0.15 18.09 6.77
N GLU A 18 -0.73 18.18 5.77
CA GLU A 18 -2.13 17.77 5.83
C GLU A 18 -2.32 16.24 5.86
N LEU A 19 -1.29 15.47 5.48
CA LEU A 19 -1.32 14.02 5.54
C LEU A 19 -0.88 13.52 6.91
N THR A 20 -1.52 12.44 7.37
CA THR A 20 -1.10 11.75 8.58
C THR A 20 -0.08 10.68 8.22
N TYR A 21 1.10 10.74 8.83
CA TYR A 21 2.19 9.81 8.60
C TYR A 21 2.35 8.87 9.78
N VAL A 22 2.47 7.57 9.48
CA VAL A 22 2.68 6.50 10.45
C VAL A 22 3.95 5.72 10.10
N ASP A 23 4.49 5.00 11.07
CA ASP A 23 5.84 4.44 10.97
C ASP A 23 5.85 3.07 10.28
N THR A 24 4.72 2.39 10.25
CA THR A 24 4.60 1.04 9.68
C THR A 24 3.50 0.95 8.63
N TRP A 25 3.66 -0.01 7.71
CA TRP A 25 2.60 -0.28 6.71
C TRP A 25 1.36 -0.89 7.37
N GLN A 26 1.52 -1.63 8.47
CA GLN A 26 0.40 -2.20 9.23
C GLN A 26 -0.50 -1.10 9.79
N GLU A 27 0.09 -0.04 10.36
CA GLU A 27 -0.68 1.11 10.83
C GLU A 27 -1.35 1.85 9.68
N ALA A 28 -0.66 2.00 8.54
CA ALA A 28 -1.23 2.71 7.39
C ALA A 28 -2.40 1.95 6.75
N ALA A 29 -2.38 0.61 6.81
CA ALA A 29 -3.36 -0.25 6.17
C ALA A 29 -4.51 -0.69 7.08
N ARG A 30 -4.38 -0.57 8.40
CA ARG A 30 -5.43 -0.99 9.34
C ARG A 30 -6.74 -0.26 9.05
N ASP A 31 -7.82 -1.03 8.89
CA ASP A 31 -9.16 -0.57 8.57
C ASP A 31 -9.25 0.26 7.27
N ALA A 32 -8.29 0.08 6.36
CA ALA A 32 -8.31 0.80 5.08
C ALA A 32 -9.36 0.20 4.12
N ASP A 33 -10.10 1.08 3.45
CA ASP A 33 -11.00 0.70 2.35
C ASP A 33 -10.24 0.43 1.03
N ALA A 34 -9.05 0.99 0.89
CA ALA A 34 -8.15 0.79 -0.23
C ALA A 34 -6.70 1.07 0.16
N VAL A 35 -5.79 0.31 -0.43
CA VAL A 35 -4.33 0.48 -0.28
C VAL A 35 -3.73 0.96 -1.59
N MET A 36 -2.80 1.91 -1.53
CA MET A 36 -2.09 2.44 -2.69
C MET A 36 -0.58 2.27 -2.51
N VAL A 37 0.08 1.60 -3.46
CA VAL A 37 1.55 1.48 -3.50
C VAL A 37 2.09 2.48 -4.50
N LEU A 38 2.78 3.50 -3.99
CA LEU A 38 3.27 4.63 -4.78
C LEU A 38 4.80 4.68 -4.88
N THR A 39 5.50 3.83 -4.10
CA THR A 39 6.95 3.65 -4.15
C THR A 39 7.29 2.15 -4.14
N GLU A 40 8.29 1.75 -4.90
CA GLU A 40 8.68 0.35 -5.16
C GLU A 40 9.66 -0.21 -4.11
N TRP A 41 9.58 0.27 -2.87
CA TRP A 41 10.47 -0.19 -1.81
C TRP A 41 10.36 -1.71 -1.60
N LYS A 42 11.51 -2.35 -1.34
CA LYS A 42 11.59 -3.81 -1.15
C LYS A 42 10.61 -4.34 -0.10
N GLN A 43 10.45 -3.61 1.00
CA GLN A 43 9.52 -3.98 2.08
C GLN A 43 8.05 -4.02 1.63
N TYR A 44 7.62 -3.13 0.72
CA TYR A 44 6.24 -3.13 0.19
C TYR A 44 6.04 -4.21 -0.86
N ARG A 45 7.06 -4.46 -1.68
CA ARG A 45 7.06 -5.58 -2.64
C ARG A 45 7.03 -6.95 -1.98
N ALA A 46 7.56 -7.05 -0.77
CA ALA A 46 7.64 -8.29 0.01
C ALA A 46 6.41 -8.53 0.91
N ILE A 47 5.42 -7.62 0.92
CA ILE A 47 4.20 -7.80 1.71
C ILE A 47 3.46 -9.05 1.22
N ASP A 48 3.12 -9.93 2.16
CA ASP A 48 2.22 -11.04 1.90
C ASP A 48 0.79 -10.49 1.73
N PRO A 49 0.14 -10.70 0.57
CA PRO A 49 -1.22 -10.24 0.35
C PRO A 49 -2.23 -10.86 1.34
N ALA A 50 -1.96 -12.02 1.93
CA ALA A 50 -2.82 -12.60 2.97
C ALA A 50 -2.70 -11.85 4.30
N GLU A 51 -1.48 -11.47 4.70
CA GLU A 51 -1.24 -10.69 5.93
C GLU A 51 -1.91 -9.33 5.85
N LEU A 52 -1.73 -8.62 4.72
CA LEU A 52 -2.36 -7.32 4.52
C LEU A 52 -3.89 -7.43 4.48
N LYS A 53 -4.44 -8.51 3.90
CA LYS A 53 -5.88 -8.72 3.79
C LYS A 53 -6.55 -8.87 5.16
N ALA A 54 -5.82 -9.39 6.15
CA ALA A 54 -6.33 -9.61 7.50
C ALA A 54 -6.61 -8.31 8.27
N ILE A 55 -6.08 -7.17 7.82
CA ILE A 55 -6.16 -5.89 8.56
C ILE A 55 -6.90 -4.78 7.82
N VAL A 56 -7.22 -4.96 6.54
CA VAL A 56 -7.99 -3.98 5.75
C VAL A 56 -9.49 -4.24 5.86
N THR A 57 -10.31 -3.21 5.71
CA THR A 57 -11.77 -3.35 5.63
C THR A 57 -12.18 -3.97 4.29
N THR A 58 -11.54 -3.54 3.20
CA THR A 58 -11.83 -4.05 1.86
C THR A 58 -10.52 -4.38 1.12
N PRO A 59 -10.38 -5.58 0.50
CA PRO A 59 -9.16 -5.98 -0.19
C PRO A 59 -9.06 -5.34 -1.58
N VAL A 60 -8.85 -4.02 -1.63
CA VAL A 60 -8.63 -3.23 -2.84
C VAL A 60 -7.22 -2.69 -2.82
N ILE A 61 -6.45 -2.95 -3.89
CA ILE A 61 -5.10 -2.41 -4.02
C ILE A 61 -4.88 -1.76 -5.37
N VAL A 62 -4.27 -0.57 -5.34
CA VAL A 62 -3.79 0.15 -6.52
C VAL A 62 -2.27 0.17 -6.49
N ASP A 63 -1.65 -0.47 -7.47
CA ASP A 63 -0.21 -0.46 -7.67
C ASP A 63 0.18 0.59 -8.72
N GLY A 64 0.60 1.76 -8.23
CA GLY A 64 1.06 2.88 -9.03
C GLY A 64 2.42 2.63 -9.71
N ARG A 65 3.16 1.59 -9.28
CA ARG A 65 4.52 1.28 -9.73
C ARG A 65 4.63 -0.04 -10.49
N ASN A 66 3.53 -0.81 -10.59
CA ASN A 66 3.51 -2.15 -11.19
C ASN A 66 4.59 -3.08 -10.62
N CYS A 67 4.89 -2.95 -9.33
CA CYS A 67 5.96 -3.64 -8.62
C CYS A 67 5.51 -4.90 -7.87
N LEU A 68 4.20 -5.14 -7.80
CA LEU A 68 3.57 -6.32 -7.21
C LEU A 68 3.25 -7.37 -8.28
N ASP A 69 3.12 -8.64 -7.86
CA ASP A 69 2.67 -9.72 -8.75
C ASP A 69 1.12 -9.71 -8.86
N PRO A 70 0.55 -9.27 -10.00
CA PRO A 70 -0.90 -9.19 -10.14
C PRO A 70 -1.59 -10.56 -10.03
N VAL A 71 -0.92 -11.66 -10.39
CA VAL A 71 -1.50 -13.01 -10.32
C VAL A 71 -1.62 -13.44 -8.87
N ALA A 72 -0.55 -13.32 -8.10
CA ALA A 72 -0.55 -13.67 -6.67
C ALA A 72 -1.56 -12.84 -5.88
N TRP A 73 -1.62 -11.53 -6.12
CA TRP A 73 -2.54 -10.63 -5.42
C TRP A 73 -4.02 -10.93 -5.74
N ARG A 74 -4.35 -11.17 -7.02
CA ARG A 74 -5.70 -11.58 -7.42
C ARG A 74 -6.07 -12.94 -6.84
N ALA A 75 -5.14 -13.91 -6.83
CA ALA A 75 -5.34 -15.23 -6.24
C ALA A 75 -5.61 -15.16 -4.72
N ALA A 76 -4.99 -14.21 -4.01
CA ALA A 76 -5.28 -13.92 -2.60
C ALA A 76 -6.64 -13.21 -2.38
N GLY A 77 -7.38 -12.91 -3.44
CA GLY A 77 -8.71 -12.31 -3.40
C GLY A 77 -8.71 -10.79 -3.34
N TRP A 78 -7.64 -10.14 -3.81
CA TRP A 78 -7.60 -8.69 -3.95
C TRP A 78 -8.20 -8.22 -5.27
N ARG A 79 -8.95 -7.12 -5.21
CA ARG A 79 -9.23 -6.29 -6.38
C ARG A 79 -7.98 -5.47 -6.71
N TYR A 80 -7.12 -6.06 -7.53
CA TYR A 80 -5.87 -5.45 -7.98
C TYR A 80 -6.07 -4.53 -9.19
N ARG A 81 -5.52 -3.31 -9.12
CA ARG A 81 -5.40 -2.37 -10.25
C ARG A 81 -3.95 -1.93 -10.41
N GLY A 82 -3.39 -2.09 -11.62
CA GLY A 82 -2.07 -1.60 -11.97
C GLY A 82 -2.14 -0.51 -13.03
N MET A 83 -1.10 0.31 -13.15
CA MET A 83 -1.05 1.36 -14.17
C MET A 83 -0.90 0.77 -15.58
N GLY A 84 -1.80 1.11 -16.49
CA GLY A 84 -1.79 0.61 -17.87
C GLY A 84 -2.06 -0.90 -18.00
N ARG A 85 -2.61 -1.54 -16.96
CA ARG A 85 -2.98 -2.95 -16.95
C ARG A 85 -4.47 -3.09 -16.63
N PRO A 86 -5.25 -3.83 -17.44
CA PRO A 86 -6.66 -4.09 -17.14
C PRO A 86 -6.86 -4.89 -15.84
#